data_AF-A0A075LVS3-F1
#
_entry.id   AF-A0A075LVS3-F1
#
_cell.length_a   1.000
_cell.length_b   1.000
_cell.length_c   1.000
_cell.angle_alpha   90.00
_cell.angle_beta   90.00
_cell.angle_gamma   90.00
#
_symmetry.space_group_name_H-M   'P 1'
#
loop_
_entity.id
_entity.type
_entity.pdbx_description
1 polymer ?
#
loop_
_entity_poly.entity_id
_entity_poly.type
_entity_poly.pdbx_seq_one_letter_code
_entity_poly.pdbx_strand_id
1 'polypeptide(L)'
;MSWITPKKAIMVAASAEGGTKLNAFDNALLKMGIGNVNLVKLSSVIPAHIEWIEKMPEVPIGMLLPTVYAHIESDEPGSTISAALGVGISEDNNGGLIYEYSGYCTKEEAIEMVKKMVEEGFRVRGWKLKEFKVVVSEITVKDKPAAALAAVVMLPY
;
A
#
# COMPACT_ATOMS: atom_id res chain seq x y z
N MET A 1 -14.25 -26.17 1.50
CA MET A 1 -13.26 -25.08 1.39
C MET A 1 -14.06 -23.80 1.25
N SER A 2 -14.12 -22.95 2.29
CA SER A 2 -14.84 -21.68 2.20
C SER A 2 -13.88 -20.59 1.73
N TRP A 3 -14.21 -19.93 0.63
CA TRP A 3 -13.52 -18.71 0.21
C TRP A 3 -13.77 -17.62 1.25
N ILE A 4 -12.71 -16.90 1.64
CA ILE A 4 -12.79 -15.84 2.65
C ILE A 4 -12.74 -14.50 1.92
N THR A 5 -13.79 -13.71 2.07
CA THR A 5 -13.81 -12.30 1.65
C THR A 5 -13.38 -11.44 2.84
N PRO A 6 -12.32 -10.61 2.72
CA PRO A 6 -11.92 -9.70 3.78
C PRO A 6 -13.04 -8.76 4.20
N LYS A 7 -13.09 -8.44 5.49
CA LYS A 7 -14.08 -7.54 6.11
C LYS A 7 -13.50 -6.20 6.53
N LYS A 8 -12.21 -6.18 6.85
CA LYS A 8 -11.50 -4.96 7.22
C LYS A 8 -10.29 -4.72 6.33
N ALA A 9 -9.96 -3.45 6.13
CA ALA A 9 -8.74 -3.03 5.47
C ALA A 9 -8.07 -1.90 6.25
N ILE A 10 -6.75 -1.86 6.20
CA ILE A 10 -5.93 -0.77 6.70
C ILE A 10 -4.99 -0.31 5.61
N MET A 11 -4.83 1.01 5.47
CA MET A 11 -3.83 1.62 4.61
C MET A 11 -2.66 2.09 5.47
N VAL A 12 -1.46 1.63 5.17
CA VAL A 12 -0.23 2.01 5.87
C VAL A 12 0.85 2.34 4.87
N ALA A 13 1.71 3.29 5.20
CA ALA A 13 2.92 3.57 4.43
C ALA A 13 3.99 4.04 5.39
N ALA A 14 5.23 3.65 5.11
CA ALA A 14 6.39 4.16 5.81
C ALA A 14 7.61 4.08 4.91
N SER A 15 8.60 4.88 5.28
CA SER A 15 9.94 4.80 4.72
C SER A 15 10.96 4.61 5.83
N ALA A 16 12.06 3.95 5.51
CA ALA A 16 13.13 3.70 6.47
C ALA A 16 14.47 3.54 5.77
N GLU A 17 15.54 3.82 6.51
CA GLU A 17 16.90 3.46 6.15
C GLU A 17 17.25 2.07 6.73
N GLY A 18 18.27 1.43 6.19
CA GLY A 18 18.78 0.13 6.67
C GLY A 18 20.25 -0.07 6.31
N GLY A 19 20.88 -1.07 6.94
CA GLY A 19 22.26 -1.46 6.59
C GLY A 19 22.39 -2.07 5.20
N THR A 20 21.29 -2.57 4.66
CA THR A 20 21.12 -3.06 3.28
C THR A 20 19.75 -2.63 2.77
N LYS A 21 19.49 -2.72 1.45
CA LYS A 21 18.16 -2.46 0.87
C LYS A 21 17.07 -3.29 1.54
N LEU A 22 17.34 -4.59 1.75
CA LEU A 22 16.38 -5.49 2.39
C LEU A 22 16.12 -5.12 3.86
N ASN A 23 17.14 -4.68 4.61
CA ASN A 23 16.92 -4.18 5.96
C ASN A 23 16.15 -2.85 5.97
N ALA A 24 16.33 -2.00 4.95
CA ALA A 24 15.55 -0.77 4.82
C ALA A 24 14.06 -1.09 4.57
N PHE A 25 13.78 -2.07 3.71
CA PHE A 25 12.45 -2.61 3.47
C PHE A 25 11.83 -3.18 4.76
N ASP A 26 12.56 -4.04 5.48
CA ASP A 26 12.11 -4.63 6.74
C ASP A 26 11.82 -3.57 7.83
N ASN A 27 12.70 -2.58 7.97
CA ASN A 27 12.49 -1.46 8.89
C ASN A 27 11.25 -0.63 8.53
N ALA A 28 10.93 -0.49 7.24
CA ALA A 28 9.71 0.18 6.82
C ALA A 28 8.47 -0.65 7.20
N LEU A 29 8.50 -1.97 7.03
CA LEU A 29 7.41 -2.85 7.49
C LEU A 29 7.20 -2.78 9.01
N LEU A 30 8.30 -2.73 9.79
CA LEU A 30 8.23 -2.55 11.25
C LEU A 30 7.55 -1.23 11.63
N LYS A 31 7.90 -0.12 10.96
CA LYS A 31 7.24 1.18 11.17
C LYS A 31 5.75 1.16 10.80
N MET A 32 5.37 0.35 9.82
CA MET A 32 3.97 0.15 9.40
C MET A 32 3.18 -0.76 10.36
N GLY A 33 3.83 -1.36 11.36
CA GLY A 33 3.19 -2.31 12.27
C GLY A 33 2.94 -3.70 11.66
N ILE A 34 3.57 -4.00 10.52
CA ILE A 34 3.42 -5.26 9.77
C ILE A 34 4.76 -5.95 9.47
N GLY A 35 5.81 -5.63 10.23
CA GLY A 35 7.15 -6.22 10.05
C GLY A 35 7.29 -7.66 10.52
N ASN A 36 6.39 -8.13 11.41
CA ASN A 36 6.49 -9.48 11.97
C ASN A 36 5.50 -10.47 11.34
N VAL A 37 4.99 -10.21 10.14
CA VAL A 37 4.00 -11.05 9.45
C VAL A 37 4.50 -11.50 8.08
N ASN A 38 3.82 -12.48 7.49
CA ASN A 38 4.05 -12.91 6.12
C ASN A 38 3.02 -12.23 5.19
N LEU A 39 3.49 -11.33 4.32
CA LEU A 39 2.62 -10.65 3.36
C LEU A 39 2.32 -11.58 2.17
N VAL A 40 1.03 -11.77 1.87
CA VAL A 40 0.57 -12.50 0.69
C VAL A 40 0.13 -11.48 -0.37
N LYS A 41 0.92 -11.31 -1.42
CA LYS A 41 0.65 -10.31 -2.47
C LYS A 41 -0.66 -10.61 -3.21
N LEU A 42 -1.54 -9.61 -3.31
CA LEU A 42 -2.81 -9.66 -4.03
C LEU A 42 -2.80 -8.82 -5.33
N SER A 43 -3.81 -9.02 -6.18
CA SER A 43 -3.94 -8.40 -7.51
C SER A 43 -4.77 -7.11 -7.58
N SER A 44 -5.13 -6.50 -6.43
CA SER A 44 -5.66 -5.12 -6.37
C SER A 44 -7.18 -4.85 -6.43
N VAL A 45 -8.00 -5.68 -5.76
CA VAL A 45 -9.47 -5.47 -5.65
C VAL A 45 -9.89 -5.27 -4.19
N ILE A 46 -10.73 -4.27 -3.92
CA ILE A 46 -11.39 -4.04 -2.62
C ILE A 46 -12.77 -4.71 -2.60
N PRO A 47 -13.07 -5.56 -1.61
CA PRO A 47 -14.41 -6.07 -1.37
C PRO A 47 -15.44 -4.97 -1.08
N ALA A 48 -16.70 -5.24 -1.45
CA ALA A 48 -17.83 -4.43 -1.03
C ALA A 48 -17.92 -4.33 0.49
N HIS A 49 -18.36 -3.18 1.01
CA HIS A 49 -18.59 -2.95 2.44
C HIS A 49 -17.38 -3.17 3.37
N ILE A 50 -16.16 -3.05 2.86
CA ILE A 50 -14.97 -3.17 3.70
C ILE A 50 -14.93 -2.05 4.75
N GLU A 51 -14.65 -2.41 5.98
CA GLU A 51 -14.44 -1.46 7.07
C GLU A 51 -12.97 -0.99 7.05
N TRP A 52 -12.77 0.33 6.97
CA TRP A 52 -11.44 0.92 7.05
C TRP A 52 -11.08 1.18 8.50
N ILE A 53 -10.02 0.52 8.99
CA ILE A 53 -9.51 0.72 10.35
C ILE A 53 -8.27 1.62 10.34
N GLU A 54 -8.05 2.33 11.44
CA GLU A 54 -6.93 3.28 11.59
C GLU A 54 -5.71 2.65 12.28
N LYS A 55 -5.91 1.55 13.01
CA LYS A 55 -4.85 0.87 13.77
C LYS A 55 -4.84 -0.62 13.45
N MET A 56 -3.64 -1.13 13.15
CA MET A 56 -3.42 -2.55 12.95
C MET A 56 -3.72 -3.31 14.25
N PRO A 57 -4.61 -4.32 14.25
CA PRO A 57 -4.79 -5.17 15.43
C PRO A 57 -3.53 -5.97 15.70
N GLU A 58 -3.38 -6.41 16.95
CA GLU A 58 -2.33 -7.38 17.27
C GLU A 58 -2.59 -8.68 16.51
N VAL A 59 -1.56 -9.13 15.79
CA VAL A 59 -1.59 -10.35 14.99
C VAL A 59 -0.40 -11.23 15.40
N PRO A 60 -0.56 -12.57 15.38
CA PRO A 60 0.54 -13.48 15.66
C PRO A 60 1.72 -13.27 14.71
N ILE A 61 2.94 -13.43 15.24
CA ILE A 61 4.15 -13.45 14.43
C ILE A 61 4.03 -14.53 13.35
N GLY A 62 4.36 -14.17 12.11
CA GLY A 62 4.31 -15.06 10.95
C GLY A 62 2.92 -15.30 10.38
N MET A 63 1.87 -14.64 10.89
CA MET A 63 0.52 -14.72 10.30
C MET A 63 0.54 -14.32 8.82
N LEU A 64 -0.18 -15.07 7.99
CA LEU A 64 -0.38 -14.74 6.58
C LEU A 64 -1.39 -13.61 6.46
N LEU A 65 -0.96 -12.45 5.96
CA LEU A 65 -1.82 -11.30 5.72
C LEU A 65 -1.95 -11.04 4.22
N PRO A 66 -3.16 -11.15 3.64
CA PRO A 66 -3.42 -10.71 2.28
C PRO A 66 -3.15 -9.20 2.15
N THR A 67 -2.29 -8.81 1.21
CA THR A 67 -1.80 -7.43 1.13
C THR A 67 -1.55 -7.04 -0.32
N VAL A 68 -2.00 -5.84 -0.70
CA VAL A 68 -1.51 -5.15 -1.90
C VAL A 68 -0.47 -4.16 -1.45
N TYR A 69 0.72 -4.15 -2.06
CA TYR A 69 1.78 -3.24 -1.64
C TYR A 69 2.68 -2.84 -2.79
N ALA A 70 3.09 -1.56 -2.76
CA ALA A 70 4.13 -0.97 -3.59
C ALA A 70 5.38 -0.78 -2.72
N HIS A 71 6.55 -0.97 -3.29
CA HIS A 71 7.81 -0.65 -2.63
C HIS A 71 8.88 -0.29 -3.63
N ILE A 72 9.85 0.49 -3.16
CA ILE A 72 11.08 0.78 -3.87
C ILE A 72 12.20 0.98 -2.87
N GLU A 73 13.39 0.49 -3.21
CA GLU A 73 14.62 0.70 -2.47
C GLU A 73 15.68 1.37 -3.33
N SER A 74 16.46 2.26 -2.72
CA SER A 74 17.59 2.91 -3.36
C SER A 74 18.74 3.07 -2.38
N ASP A 75 19.95 2.97 -2.89
CA ASP A 75 21.23 3.22 -2.22
C ASP A 75 21.99 4.36 -2.90
N GLU A 76 21.33 5.14 -3.76
CA GLU A 76 21.91 6.29 -4.45
C GLU A 76 21.67 7.58 -3.64
N PRO A 77 22.71 8.17 -3.02
CA PRO A 77 22.58 9.40 -2.23
C PRO A 77 21.98 10.56 -3.03
N GLY A 78 21.06 11.29 -2.42
CA GLY A 78 20.38 12.43 -3.03
C GLY A 78 19.15 12.06 -3.87
N SER A 79 18.97 10.79 -4.22
CA SER A 79 17.76 10.33 -4.91
C SER A 79 16.56 10.32 -3.98
N THR A 80 15.43 10.87 -4.43
CA THR A 80 14.15 10.78 -3.73
C THR A 80 13.33 9.63 -4.33
N ILE A 81 12.90 8.72 -3.47
CA ILE A 81 12.05 7.59 -3.84
C ILE A 81 10.72 7.68 -3.10
N SER A 82 9.64 7.30 -3.78
CA SER A 82 8.29 7.27 -3.22
C SER A 82 7.56 6.00 -3.59
N ALA A 83 6.65 5.56 -2.71
CA ALA A 83 5.71 4.47 -2.96
C ALA A 83 4.31 4.89 -2.52
N ALA A 84 3.31 4.64 -3.36
CA ALA A 84 1.93 5.03 -3.13
C ALA A 84 0.95 3.91 -3.52
N LEU A 85 -0.17 3.87 -2.79
CA LEU A 85 -1.36 3.12 -3.18
C LEU A 85 -2.55 4.08 -3.26
N GLY A 86 -3.23 4.07 -4.40
CA GLY A 86 -4.53 4.72 -4.57
C GLY A 86 -5.65 3.68 -4.49
N VAL A 87 -6.73 4.00 -3.78
CA VAL A 87 -7.91 3.15 -3.64
C VAL A 87 -9.14 3.92 -4.10
N GLY A 88 -9.77 3.44 -5.16
CA GLY A 88 -11.07 3.94 -5.61
C GLY A 88 -12.21 3.09 -5.10
N ILE A 89 -13.25 3.71 -4.58
CA ILE A 89 -14.49 3.06 -4.10
C ILE A 89 -15.65 3.49 -4.99
N SER A 90 -16.47 2.52 -5.43
CA SER A 90 -17.63 2.76 -6.31
C SER A 90 -18.84 3.36 -5.58
N GLU A 91 -19.67 4.15 -6.28
CA GLU A 91 -20.89 4.77 -5.73
C GLU A 91 -21.84 3.80 -5.03
N ASP A 92 -22.05 2.64 -5.64
CA ASP A 92 -22.93 1.58 -5.12
C ASP A 92 -22.28 0.72 -4.04
N ASN A 93 -21.05 1.06 -3.59
CA ASN A 93 -20.25 0.27 -2.65
C ASN A 93 -20.07 -1.21 -3.07
N ASN A 94 -20.18 -1.53 -4.36
CA ASN A 94 -20.01 -2.88 -4.94
C ASN A 94 -18.54 -3.37 -4.94
N GLY A 95 -17.67 -2.67 -4.22
CA GLY A 95 -16.23 -2.89 -4.16
C GLY A 95 -15.44 -1.70 -4.71
N GLY A 96 -14.16 -1.93 -4.92
CA GLY A 96 -13.21 -0.91 -5.36
C GLY A 96 -11.97 -1.49 -6.02
N LEU A 97 -11.11 -0.62 -6.50
CA LEU A 97 -9.82 -0.97 -7.10
C LEU A 97 -8.69 -0.34 -6.31
N ILE A 98 -7.59 -1.07 -6.21
CA ILE A 98 -6.31 -0.56 -5.70
C ILE A 98 -5.38 -0.37 -6.91
N TYR A 99 -4.59 0.68 -6.93
CA TYR A 99 -3.49 0.84 -7.87
C TYR A 99 -2.20 1.15 -7.14
N GLU A 100 -1.13 0.45 -7.52
CA GLU A 100 0.19 0.55 -6.93
C GLU A 100 1.15 1.33 -7.83
N TYR A 101 1.92 2.24 -7.23
CA TYR A 101 3.00 2.95 -7.91
C TYR A 101 4.18 3.14 -6.97
N SER A 102 5.39 3.00 -7.50
CA SER A 102 6.63 3.32 -6.80
C SER A 102 7.69 3.74 -7.80
N GLY A 103 8.50 4.72 -7.45
CA GLY A 103 9.49 5.28 -8.38
C GLY A 103 10.39 6.35 -7.75
N TYR A 104 11.33 6.82 -8.57
CA TYR A 104 12.16 7.99 -8.28
C TYR A 104 11.35 9.25 -8.58
N CYS A 105 10.62 9.71 -7.58
CA CYS A 105 9.69 10.82 -7.69
C CYS A 105 9.33 11.36 -6.31
N THR A 106 8.72 12.53 -6.26
CA THR A 106 8.16 13.06 -5.01
C THR A 106 6.86 12.33 -4.63
N LYS A 107 6.42 12.53 -3.39
CA LYS A 107 5.13 12.05 -2.91
C LYS A 107 3.96 12.60 -3.73
N GLU A 108 4.03 13.85 -4.17
CA GLU A 108 2.98 14.49 -4.97
C GLU A 108 2.84 13.81 -6.34
N GLU A 109 3.97 13.55 -7.01
CA GLU A 109 4.00 12.85 -8.29
C GLU A 109 3.46 11.42 -8.16
N ALA A 110 3.81 10.72 -7.07
CA ALA A 110 3.30 9.39 -6.78
C ALA A 110 1.79 9.38 -6.53
N ILE A 111 1.26 10.35 -5.76
CA ILE A 111 -0.18 10.52 -5.52
C ILE A 111 -0.92 10.79 -6.84
N GLU A 112 -0.39 11.69 -7.67
CA GLU A 112 -1.00 12.03 -8.95
C GLU A 112 -1.05 10.81 -9.88
N MET A 113 0.01 10.00 -9.89
CA MET A 113 0.07 8.78 -10.69
C MET A 113 -1.00 7.76 -10.29
N VAL A 114 -1.10 7.41 -9.00
CA VAL A 114 -2.11 6.44 -8.55
C VAL A 114 -3.53 6.98 -8.71
N LYS A 115 -3.74 8.29 -8.59
CA LYS A 115 -5.03 8.93 -8.87
C LYS A 115 -5.44 8.74 -10.33
N LYS A 116 -4.54 9.04 -11.27
CA LYS A 116 -4.76 8.81 -12.72
C LYS A 116 -5.07 7.34 -13.02
N MET A 117 -4.34 6.42 -12.39
CA MET A 117 -4.57 4.98 -12.56
C MET A 117 -5.94 4.53 -12.03
N VAL A 118 -6.39 5.04 -10.88
CA VAL A 118 -7.73 4.76 -10.34
C VAL A 118 -8.81 5.31 -11.27
N GLU A 119 -8.68 6.56 -11.71
CA GLU A 119 -9.64 7.20 -12.62
C GLU A 119 -9.77 6.43 -13.94
N GLU A 120 -8.64 6.01 -14.53
CA GLU A 120 -8.59 5.13 -15.70
C GLU A 120 -9.29 3.80 -15.44
N GLY A 121 -8.93 3.13 -14.34
CA GLY A 121 -9.47 1.82 -13.97
C GLY A 121 -10.98 1.82 -13.77
N PHE A 122 -11.52 2.90 -13.22
CA PHE A 122 -12.96 3.12 -13.05
C PHE A 122 -13.63 3.42 -14.39
N ARG A 123 -13.04 4.30 -15.21
CA ARG A 123 -13.56 4.65 -16.53
C ARG A 123 -13.70 3.44 -17.44
N VAL A 124 -12.67 2.58 -17.51
CA VAL A 124 -12.68 1.35 -18.34
C VAL A 124 -13.78 0.38 -17.92
N ARG A 125 -14.15 0.34 -16.63
CA ARG A 125 -15.22 -0.52 -16.10
C ARG A 125 -16.60 0.12 -16.15
N GLY A 126 -16.70 1.38 -16.56
CA GLY A 126 -17.94 2.16 -16.47
C GLY A 126 -18.40 2.40 -15.03
N TRP A 127 -17.48 2.35 -14.06
CA TRP A 127 -17.78 2.58 -12.66
C TRP A 127 -17.68 4.07 -12.32
N LYS A 128 -18.54 4.54 -11.42
CA LYS A 128 -18.48 5.89 -10.87
C LYS A 128 -17.70 5.89 -9.56
N LEU A 129 -16.69 6.76 -9.48
CA LEU A 129 -15.84 6.93 -8.32
C LEU A 129 -16.57 7.79 -7.28
N LYS A 130 -16.83 7.21 -6.11
CA LYS A 130 -17.44 7.92 -4.96
C LYS A 130 -16.40 8.48 -4.02
N GLU A 131 -15.38 7.69 -3.74
CA GLU A 131 -14.34 8.04 -2.79
C GLU A 131 -13.00 7.58 -3.33
N PHE A 132 -11.99 8.44 -3.18
CA PHE A 132 -10.60 8.14 -3.44
C PHE A 132 -9.83 8.23 -2.12
N LYS A 133 -9.19 7.13 -1.72
CA LYS A 133 -8.26 7.08 -0.60
C LYS A 133 -6.85 6.90 -1.13
N VAL A 134 -5.86 7.46 -0.46
CA VAL A 134 -4.45 7.33 -0.85
C VAL A 134 -3.56 7.22 0.37
N VAL A 135 -2.53 6.40 0.26
CA VAL A 135 -1.43 6.36 1.23
C VAL A 135 -0.11 6.38 0.47
N VAL A 136 0.86 7.13 0.98
CA VAL A 136 2.15 7.35 0.33
C VAL A 136 3.26 7.45 1.39
N SER A 137 4.44 6.96 1.04
CA SER A 137 5.68 7.30 1.74
C SER A 137 6.72 7.82 0.75
N GLU A 138 7.60 8.66 1.27
CA GLU A 138 8.72 9.27 0.53
C GLU A 138 9.95 9.23 1.43
N ILE A 139 11.12 9.08 0.81
CA ILE A 139 12.41 9.27 1.47
C ILE A 139 13.46 9.73 0.45
N THR A 140 14.25 10.72 0.84
CA THR A 140 15.50 11.06 0.14
C THR A 140 16.63 10.24 0.74
N VAL A 141 17.30 9.46 -0.10
CA VAL A 141 18.44 8.64 0.31
C VAL A 141 19.58 9.53 0.77
N LYS A 142 20.15 9.21 1.93
CA LYS A 142 21.31 9.90 2.50
C LYS A 142 22.57 9.05 2.31
N ASP A 143 23.16 8.60 3.42
CA ASP A 143 24.38 7.79 3.48
C ASP A 143 24.11 6.28 3.53
N LYS A 144 22.86 5.86 3.71
CA LYS A 144 22.45 4.46 3.84
C LYS A 144 21.38 4.08 2.81
N PRO A 145 21.30 2.79 2.42
CA PRO A 145 20.16 2.27 1.69
C PRO A 145 18.84 2.65 2.36
N ALA A 146 17.87 3.06 1.56
CA ALA A 146 16.55 3.49 2.00
C ALA A 146 15.45 2.78 1.21
N ALA A 147 14.29 2.65 1.82
CA ALA A 147 13.10 2.08 1.22
C ALA A 147 11.88 2.96 1.48
N ALA A 148 10.99 3.05 0.50
CA ALA A 148 9.65 3.60 0.63
C ALA A 148 8.62 2.50 0.33
N LEU A 149 7.66 2.29 1.24
CA LEU A 149 6.59 1.30 1.13
C LEU A 149 5.22 1.92 1.34
N ALA A 150 4.23 1.39 0.62
CA ALA A 150 2.81 1.64 0.83
C ALA A 150 2.04 0.31 0.72
N ALA A 151 1.10 0.03 1.62
CA ALA A 151 0.35 -1.22 1.67
C ALA A 151 -1.12 -1.01 2.06
N VAL A 152 -1.99 -1.83 1.46
CA VAL A 152 -3.36 -2.09 1.90
C VAL A 152 -3.40 -3.52 2.40
N VAL A 153 -3.55 -3.66 3.71
CA VAL A 153 -3.63 -4.97 4.38
C VAL A 153 -5.07 -5.31 4.63
N MET A 154 -5.47 -6.52 4.27
CA MET A 154 -6.85 -7.00 4.36
C MET A 154 -6.99 -8.08 5.44
N LEU A 155 -8.00 -7.93 6.28
CA LEU A 155 -8.26 -8.81 7.41
C LEU A 155 -9.64 -9.46 7.26
N PRO A 156 -9.78 -10.74 7.69
CA PRO A 156 -11.04 -11.46 7.54
C PRO A 156 -12.11 -11.12 8.58
N TYR A 157 -11.77 -10.37 9.64
CA TYR A 157 -12.64 -10.08 10.78
C TYR A 157 -12.60 -8.62 11.23
#